data_AF-A0A4Q2XVA9-F1
#
_entry.id   AF-A0A4Q2XVA9-F1
#
_cell.length_a   1.000
_cell.length_b   1.000
_cell.length_c   1.000
_cell.angle_alpha   90.00
_cell.angle_beta   90.00
_cell.angle_gamma   90.00
#
_symmetry.space_group_name_H-M   'P 1'
#
loop_
_entity.id
_entity.type
_entity.pdbx_description
1 polymer ?
#
loop_
_entity_poly.entity_id
_entity_poly.type
_entity_poly.pdbx_seq_one_letter_code
_entity_poly.pdbx_strand_id
1 'polypeptide(L)'
;TSSAHTSIKIAPHYSGPVVHVLDASRSVPVTTSLLSADQRDAFVADNLAKQEKQRAAFLGGPKKPTLSLEDARKAGPKLDWDAYTPPVPSFTGVRVVEDQPLSELSDYIDWTPFFHAWELRGVWDREAKVLKTRNEEGAAEAAKLYQDAMEWVRRIIAEKRFKARGIHGFFPANAHGDDIIVWTDDTRTAEKTRFHTLRQQIRKESGKPNVALADWVAPVKQSGGDHRSPSGDSAFSPTFLNPDDSVAKSRSTSLPHWYQDGATYAVTFRLADSLPASVIGVYHKEKSDLEAILLKAEQAGETTTARDARKQLAGLFSGRIEEMMNQQHGSCAMKDPAVAEIVKRCLLHFDGQRYHIGAWCVMPNHVHCLIQPMEGHSLSAVLQGIKSAAAKEANQYLGRSGEFWQKDSYDHIVRDGEDYLNQRGYILENPVAAGLADWEFVGEGGPAGRRPVIAATSKPDHIGGFVVGIHGADEFAAELEKAHDPYGSIMVKAIADRFAEAFAELLHHRARIEWGYETEMELTKNQLIHENYQGIRPAPGYPAQPDHTEKPL
;
A
#
# COMPACT_ATOMS: atom_id res chain seq x y z
N THR A 1 16.40 18.00 3.07
CA THR A 1 16.97 18.34 1.75
C THR A 1 18.49 18.33 1.83
N SER A 2 19.23 18.24 0.71
CA SER A 2 20.70 18.29 0.71
C SER A 2 21.23 19.24 -0.36
N SER A 3 22.45 19.75 -0.15
CA SER A 3 23.12 20.62 -1.12
C SER A 3 23.28 19.91 -2.47
N ALA A 4 23.72 18.65 -2.47
CA ALA A 4 23.89 17.89 -3.71
C ALA A 4 22.57 17.68 -4.46
N HIS A 5 21.51 17.23 -3.78
CA HIS A 5 20.20 17.03 -4.41
C HIS A 5 19.68 18.34 -5.00
N THR A 6 19.79 19.44 -4.25
CA THR A 6 19.35 20.77 -4.71
C THR A 6 20.09 21.18 -5.99
N SER A 7 21.42 21.05 -6.01
CA SER A 7 22.24 21.43 -7.16
C SER A 7 21.97 20.59 -8.42
N ILE A 8 21.67 19.31 -8.26
CA ILE A 8 21.56 18.34 -9.36
C ILE A 8 20.12 18.23 -9.89
N LYS A 9 19.11 18.28 -9.01
CA LYS A 9 17.73 17.93 -9.35
C LYS A 9 16.73 19.08 -9.21
N ILE A 10 17.06 20.16 -8.50
CA ILE A 10 16.12 21.27 -8.26
C ILE A 10 16.57 22.52 -9.02
N ALA A 11 17.78 22.99 -8.75
CA ALA A 11 18.32 24.23 -9.31
C ALA A 11 18.22 24.35 -10.85
N PRO A 12 18.43 23.28 -11.65
CA PRO A 12 18.31 23.37 -13.11
C PRO A 12 16.90 23.70 -13.63
N HIS A 13 15.86 23.54 -12.80
CA HIS A 13 14.46 23.72 -13.20
C HIS A 13 13.88 25.07 -12.76
N TYR A 14 14.70 25.97 -12.24
CA TYR A 14 14.28 27.32 -11.84
C TYR A 14 15.28 28.35 -12.37
N SER A 15 14.77 29.45 -12.93
CA SER A 15 15.60 30.50 -13.55
C SER A 15 16.21 31.47 -12.54
N GLY A 16 15.68 31.55 -11.31
CA GLY A 16 16.22 32.36 -10.23
C GLY A 16 17.22 31.60 -9.34
N PRO A 17 17.80 32.26 -8.32
CA PRO A 17 18.74 31.63 -7.41
C PRO A 17 18.03 30.59 -6.52
N VAL A 18 18.49 29.34 -6.58
CA VAL A 18 18.09 28.27 -5.65
C VAL A 18 19.23 28.03 -4.67
N VAL A 19 18.97 28.12 -3.37
CA VAL A 19 20.00 27.98 -2.33
C VAL A 19 19.57 26.94 -1.32
N HIS A 20 20.44 25.96 -1.07
CA HIS A 20 20.27 25.01 0.05
C HIS A 20 20.89 25.61 1.31
N VAL A 21 20.12 25.65 2.39
CA VAL A 21 20.57 26.08 3.72
C VAL A 21 20.47 24.87 4.65
N LEU A 22 21.52 24.64 5.45
CA LEU A 22 21.62 23.44 6.30
C LEU A 22 20.75 23.53 7.56
N ASP A 23 20.71 24.71 8.18
CA ASP A 23 20.08 24.97 9.48
C ASP A 23 19.62 26.44 9.57
N ALA A 24 18.84 26.78 10.61
CA ALA A 24 18.27 28.11 10.78
C ALA A 24 19.33 29.19 11.05
N SER A 25 20.42 28.86 11.77
CA SER A 25 21.50 29.80 12.03
C SER A 25 22.13 30.32 10.73
N ARG A 26 22.18 29.46 9.70
CA ARG A 26 22.73 29.79 8.37
C ARG A 26 21.73 30.46 7.44
N SER A 27 20.44 30.47 7.75
CA SER A 27 19.45 31.13 6.87
C SER A 27 19.57 32.65 6.94
N VAL A 28 19.84 33.21 8.13
CA VAL A 28 19.94 34.67 8.32
C VAL A 28 21.07 35.29 7.47
N PRO A 29 22.31 34.78 7.49
CA PRO A 29 23.36 35.30 6.61
C PRO A 29 23.03 35.16 5.13
N VAL A 30 22.45 34.02 4.72
CA VAL A 30 22.06 33.76 3.32
C VAL A 30 21.00 34.75 2.84
N THR A 31 19.93 34.94 3.61
CA THR A 31 18.88 35.90 3.29
C THR A 31 19.41 37.34 3.28
N THR A 32 20.30 37.68 4.22
CA THR A 32 20.94 38.99 4.27
C THR A 32 21.75 39.27 3.00
N SER A 33 22.57 38.31 2.55
CA SER A 33 23.35 38.44 1.31
C SER A 33 22.45 38.49 0.07
N LEU A 34 21.35 37.74 0.03
CA LEU A 34 20.41 37.75 -1.10
C LEU A 34 19.59 39.04 -1.22
N LEU A 35 19.32 39.72 -0.09
CA LEU A 35 18.58 41.00 -0.05
C LEU A 35 19.49 42.22 -0.22
N SER A 36 20.80 42.06 -0.01
CA SER A 36 21.78 43.14 -0.13
C SER A 36 22.04 43.49 -1.60
N ALA A 37 21.90 44.77 -1.95
CA ALA A 37 22.22 45.27 -3.29
C ALA A 37 23.68 45.03 -3.69
N ASP A 38 24.60 45.08 -2.72
CA ASP A 38 26.04 44.98 -2.96
C ASP A 38 26.58 43.55 -2.91
N GLN A 39 25.91 42.64 -2.19
CA GLN A 39 26.38 41.26 -1.99
C GLN A 39 25.66 40.22 -2.85
N ARG A 40 24.43 40.53 -3.31
CA ARG A 40 23.55 39.55 -3.98
C ARG A 40 24.22 38.92 -5.20
N ASP A 41 24.75 39.74 -6.11
CA ASP A 41 25.23 39.24 -7.40
C ASP A 41 26.48 38.35 -7.21
N ALA A 42 27.40 38.74 -6.33
CA ALA A 42 28.55 37.93 -5.97
C ALA A 42 28.14 36.61 -5.30
N PHE A 43 27.22 36.66 -4.33
CA PHE A 43 26.73 35.47 -3.64
C PHE A 43 26.04 34.49 -4.59
N VAL A 44 25.21 34.99 -5.51
CA VAL A 44 24.52 34.17 -6.51
C VAL A 44 25.52 33.52 -7.47
N ALA A 45 26.52 34.27 -7.94
CA ALA A 45 27.58 33.74 -8.80
C ALA A 45 28.35 32.60 -8.11
N ASP A 46 28.75 32.79 -6.85
CA ASP A 46 29.46 31.77 -6.07
C ASP A 46 28.61 30.52 -5.84
N ASN A 47 27.32 30.70 -5.52
CA ASN A 47 26.39 29.59 -5.36
C ASN A 47 26.24 28.80 -6.67
N LEU A 48 26.06 29.47 -7.81
CA LEU A 48 25.96 28.83 -9.12
C LEU A 48 27.24 28.05 -9.47
N ALA A 49 28.43 28.63 -9.23
CA ALA A 49 29.70 27.95 -9.43
C ALA A 49 29.83 26.68 -8.56
N LYS A 50 29.39 26.75 -7.30
CA LYS A 50 29.35 25.59 -6.40
C LYS A 50 28.39 24.51 -6.90
N GLN A 51 27.20 24.90 -7.36
CA GLN A 51 26.21 23.96 -7.91
C GLN A 51 26.73 23.28 -9.16
N GLU A 52 27.37 24.03 -10.06
CA GLU A 52 27.96 23.49 -11.28
C GLU A 52 29.08 22.50 -10.98
N LYS A 53 29.96 22.83 -10.02
CA LYS A 53 30.99 21.90 -9.55
C LYS A 53 30.38 20.59 -9.02
N GLN A 54 29.29 20.66 -8.26
CA GLN A 54 28.61 19.47 -7.74
C GLN A 54 27.93 18.66 -8.85
N ARG A 55 27.34 19.31 -9.86
CA ARG A 55 26.78 18.64 -11.04
C ARG A 55 27.84 17.93 -11.86
N ALA A 56 28.94 18.63 -12.18
CA ALA A 56 30.06 18.06 -12.91
C ALA A 56 30.67 16.86 -12.19
N ALA A 57 30.85 16.95 -10.86
CA ALA A 57 31.33 15.84 -10.04
C ALA A 57 30.37 14.63 -10.03
N PHE A 58 29.05 14.87 -10.05
CA PHE A 58 28.06 13.79 -10.11
C PHE A 58 28.03 13.11 -11.48
N LEU A 59 28.09 13.88 -12.57
CA LEU A 59 28.07 13.35 -13.94
C LEU A 59 29.38 12.63 -14.33
N GLY A 60 30.52 13.17 -13.90
CA GLY A 60 31.85 12.63 -14.21
C GLY A 60 32.45 11.72 -13.13
N GLY A 61 31.76 11.52 -12.00
CA GLY A 61 32.25 10.72 -10.89
C GLY A 61 32.29 9.21 -11.19
N PRO A 62 33.20 8.44 -10.57
CA PRO A 62 33.25 6.99 -10.74
C PRO A 62 31.94 6.37 -10.25
N LYS A 63 31.22 5.70 -11.14
CA LYS A 63 30.03 4.94 -10.78
C LYS A 63 30.49 3.63 -10.13
N LYS A 64 29.95 3.32 -8.95
CA LYS A 64 30.19 2.03 -8.31
C LYS A 64 29.67 0.93 -9.24
N PRO A 65 30.46 -0.13 -9.52
CA PRO A 65 29.99 -1.22 -10.36
C PRO A 65 28.77 -1.89 -9.73
N THR A 66 27.76 -2.16 -10.54
CA THR A 66 26.52 -2.82 -10.14
C THR A 66 26.44 -4.23 -10.71
N LEU A 67 25.79 -5.12 -9.98
CA LEU A 67 25.45 -6.47 -10.42
C LEU A 67 24.11 -6.46 -11.17
N SER A 68 23.89 -7.46 -12.02
CA SER A 68 22.55 -7.79 -12.48
C SER A 68 21.67 -8.17 -11.29
N LEU A 69 20.35 -8.07 -11.41
CA LEU A 69 19.45 -8.47 -10.33
C LEU A 69 19.60 -9.96 -9.99
N GLU A 70 19.77 -10.80 -11.02
CA GLU A 70 19.99 -12.25 -10.85
C GLU A 70 21.28 -12.53 -10.07
N ASP A 71 22.39 -11.87 -10.41
CA ASP A 71 23.65 -12.04 -9.71
C ASP A 71 23.59 -11.50 -8.28
N ALA A 72 22.88 -10.39 -8.07
CA ALA A 72 22.66 -9.85 -6.73
C ALA A 72 21.86 -10.83 -5.86
N ARG A 73 20.81 -11.48 -6.40
CA ARG A 73 20.04 -12.53 -5.72
C ARG A 73 20.91 -13.74 -5.38
N LYS A 74 21.77 -14.18 -6.32
CA LYS A 74 22.74 -15.26 -6.06
C LYS A 74 23.74 -14.88 -4.96
N ALA A 75 24.13 -13.61 -4.88
CA ALA A 75 25.00 -13.05 -3.85
C ALA A 75 24.29 -12.70 -2.53
N GLY A 76 23.02 -13.06 -2.35
CA GLY A 76 22.30 -12.91 -1.08
C GLY A 76 22.87 -13.78 0.06
N PRO A 77 22.45 -13.54 1.31
CA PRO A 77 22.82 -14.35 2.48
C PRO A 77 22.56 -15.84 2.25
N LYS A 78 23.47 -16.69 2.76
CA LYS A 78 23.34 -18.15 2.73
C LYS A 78 22.98 -18.62 4.13
N LEU A 79 21.68 -18.72 4.40
CA LEU A 79 21.14 -19.13 5.70
C LEU A 79 20.71 -20.60 5.65
N ASP A 80 21.07 -21.36 6.69
CA ASP A 80 20.61 -22.73 6.87
C ASP A 80 19.27 -22.74 7.60
N TRP A 81 18.20 -22.68 6.82
CA TRP A 81 16.83 -22.71 7.35
C TRP A 81 16.45 -24.08 7.91
N ASP A 82 17.09 -25.17 7.49
CA ASP A 82 16.80 -26.50 8.03
C ASP A 82 17.33 -26.65 9.47
N ALA A 83 18.45 -26.00 9.80
CA ALA A 83 19.01 -25.96 11.15
C ALA A 83 18.36 -24.90 12.08
N TYR A 84 17.56 -23.97 11.55
CA TYR A 84 16.96 -22.88 12.33
C TYR A 84 15.44 -23.03 12.47
N THR A 85 14.88 -22.87 13.67
CA THR A 85 13.42 -22.83 13.87
C THR A 85 13.00 -21.41 14.20
N PRO A 86 12.31 -20.70 13.28
CA PRO A 86 11.79 -19.38 13.59
C PRO A 86 10.84 -19.43 14.79
N PRO A 87 10.97 -18.50 15.75
CA PRO A 87 10.07 -18.50 16.90
C PRO A 87 8.68 -18.02 16.52
N VAL A 88 7.72 -18.54 17.25
CA VAL A 88 6.30 -18.32 17.03
C VAL A 88 5.81 -17.27 18.03
N PRO A 89 5.18 -16.19 17.59
CA PRO A 89 4.64 -15.20 18.50
C PRO A 89 3.49 -15.77 19.33
N SER A 90 3.32 -15.22 20.53
CA SER A 90 2.27 -15.62 21.48
C SER A 90 0.84 -15.38 20.96
N PHE A 91 0.68 -14.61 19.88
CA PHE A 91 -0.57 -14.45 19.16
C PHE A 91 -0.32 -14.10 17.69
N THR A 92 -1.35 -14.27 16.86
CA THR A 92 -1.45 -13.72 15.51
C THR A 92 -2.69 -12.84 15.38
N GLY A 93 -2.67 -11.88 14.46
CA GLY A 93 -3.70 -10.86 14.32
C GLY A 93 -3.29 -9.49 14.88
N VAL A 94 -4.27 -8.64 15.15
CA VAL A 94 -4.06 -7.21 15.45
C VAL A 94 -4.51 -6.88 16.88
N ARG A 95 -3.73 -6.04 17.56
CA ARG A 95 -4.06 -5.45 18.86
C ARG A 95 -3.98 -3.92 18.79
N VAL A 96 -4.98 -3.28 19.36
CA VAL A 96 -5.06 -1.81 19.46
C VAL A 96 -4.69 -1.37 20.86
N VAL A 97 -3.84 -0.34 20.94
CA VAL A 97 -3.48 0.36 22.16
C VAL A 97 -4.19 1.70 22.14
N GLU A 98 -5.30 1.78 22.88
CA GLU A 98 -6.20 2.94 22.85
C GLU A 98 -5.74 4.12 23.69
N ASP A 99 -4.99 3.87 24.76
CA ASP A 99 -4.53 4.91 25.68
C ASP A 99 -3.26 4.46 26.40
N GLN A 100 -2.11 4.66 25.75
CA GLN A 100 -0.82 4.32 26.32
C GLN A 100 -0.39 5.40 27.35
N PRO A 101 -0.13 5.04 28.63
CA PRO A 101 0.31 6.01 29.62
C PRO A 101 1.58 6.76 29.22
N LEU A 102 1.47 8.09 29.10
CA LEU A 102 2.61 8.97 28.80
C LEU A 102 3.70 8.91 29.88
N SER A 103 3.34 8.61 31.13
CA SER A 103 4.31 8.40 32.20
C SER A 103 5.24 7.21 31.91
N GLU A 104 4.71 6.12 31.34
CA GLU A 104 5.53 4.99 30.91
C GLU A 104 6.38 5.35 29.69
N LEU A 105 5.82 6.07 28.72
CA LEU A 105 6.57 6.53 27.54
C LEU A 105 7.70 7.49 27.88
N SER A 106 7.51 8.38 28.86
CA SER A 106 8.56 9.31 29.33
C SER A 106 9.82 8.57 29.76
N ASP A 107 9.62 7.33 30.18
CA ASP A 107 10.59 6.40 30.67
C ASP A 107 11.28 5.60 29.56
N TYR A 108 10.93 5.83 28.29
CA TYR A 108 11.56 5.27 27.08
C TYR A 108 12.16 6.34 26.17
N ILE A 109 12.01 7.63 26.50
CA ILE A 109 12.55 8.72 25.66
C ILE A 109 14.09 8.65 25.59
N ASP A 110 14.61 8.64 24.36
CA ASP A 110 15.95 9.10 24.04
C ASP A 110 15.92 10.61 23.75
N TRP A 111 16.59 11.37 24.63
CA TRP A 111 16.66 12.82 24.56
C TRP A 111 17.75 13.31 23.59
N THR A 112 18.61 12.43 23.05
CA THR A 112 19.68 12.82 22.13
C THR A 112 19.15 13.62 20.94
N PRO A 113 18.12 13.17 20.19
CA PRO A 113 17.62 13.92 19.05
C PRO A 113 16.85 15.18 19.46
N PHE A 114 16.26 15.21 20.67
CA PHE A 114 15.69 16.44 21.21
C PHE A 114 16.76 17.53 21.34
N PHE A 115 17.90 17.25 21.96
CA PHE A 115 18.99 18.22 22.04
C PHE A 115 19.54 18.62 20.68
N HIS A 116 19.63 17.68 19.73
CA HIS A 116 20.09 18.01 18.37
C HIS A 116 19.13 18.95 17.64
N ALA A 117 17.82 18.84 17.88
CA ALA A 117 16.82 19.78 17.36
C ALA A 117 17.00 21.19 17.93
N TRP A 118 17.54 21.31 19.14
CA TRP A 118 17.96 22.56 19.77
C TRP A 118 19.44 22.92 19.50
N GLU A 119 20.06 22.33 18.47
CA GLU A 119 21.45 22.55 18.06
C GLU A 119 22.52 22.18 19.12
N LEU A 120 22.14 21.50 20.19
CA LEU A 120 23.04 20.99 21.23
C LEU A 120 23.54 19.59 20.86
N ARG A 121 24.77 19.52 20.35
CA ARG A 121 25.39 18.25 19.94
C ARG A 121 25.93 17.47 21.14
N GLY A 122 25.60 16.19 21.20
CA GLY A 122 26.08 15.26 22.23
C GLY A 122 25.33 13.94 22.16
N VAL A 123 25.54 13.10 23.17
CA VAL A 123 24.80 11.84 23.39
C VAL A 123 24.18 11.88 24.77
N TRP A 124 22.89 11.57 24.89
CA TRP A 124 22.19 11.56 26.16
C TRP A 124 22.66 10.39 27.04
N ASP A 125 23.03 10.69 28.28
CA ASP A 125 23.23 9.70 29.34
C ASP A 125 21.99 9.63 30.21
N ARG A 126 21.28 8.49 30.13
CA ARG A 126 20.02 8.27 30.84
C ARG A 126 20.17 8.11 32.35
N GLU A 127 21.28 7.52 32.79
CA GLU A 127 21.52 7.23 34.21
C GLU A 127 21.92 8.51 34.93
N ALA A 128 22.86 9.25 34.35
CA ALA A 128 23.28 10.54 34.89
C ALA A 128 22.28 11.67 34.59
N LYS A 129 21.34 11.46 33.65
CA LYS A 129 20.39 12.46 33.14
C LYS A 129 21.09 13.72 32.64
N VAL A 130 22.14 13.54 31.85
CA VAL A 130 22.94 14.63 31.28
C VAL A 130 23.26 14.39 29.82
N LEU A 131 23.43 15.46 29.05
CA LEU A 131 23.97 15.38 27.69
C LEU A 131 25.50 15.30 27.76
N LYS A 132 26.07 14.16 27.38
CA LYS A 132 27.53 14.01 27.19
C LYS A 132 27.95 14.76 25.93
N THR A 133 28.65 15.87 26.13
CA THR A 133 29.18 16.72 25.05
C THR A 133 30.59 17.23 25.36
N ARG A 134 31.32 17.63 24.32
CA ARG A 134 32.65 18.24 24.44
C ARG A 134 32.58 19.74 24.74
N ASN A 135 31.41 20.36 24.61
CA ASN A 135 31.19 21.78 24.86
C ASN A 135 30.63 21.97 26.29
N GLU A 136 31.45 22.46 27.21
CA GLU A 136 31.06 22.64 28.62
C GLU A 136 29.90 23.64 28.79
N GLU A 137 29.91 24.76 28.05
CA GLU A 137 28.80 25.72 28.06
C GLU A 137 27.51 25.09 27.50
N GLY A 138 27.65 24.33 26.41
CA GLY A 138 26.54 23.59 25.82
C GLY A 138 25.96 22.52 26.76
N ALA A 139 26.79 21.92 27.63
CA ALA A 139 26.33 20.97 28.65
C ALA A 139 25.48 21.65 29.72
N ALA A 140 25.87 22.86 30.15
CA ALA A 140 25.10 23.64 31.13
C ALA A 140 23.73 24.08 30.57
N GLU A 141 23.68 24.54 29.32
CA GLU A 141 22.41 24.89 28.66
C GLU A 141 21.53 23.65 28.41
N ALA A 142 22.13 22.51 28.03
CA ALA A 142 21.40 21.25 27.91
C ALA A 142 20.74 20.82 29.24
N ALA A 143 21.43 21.02 30.37
CA ALA A 143 20.88 20.70 31.69
C ALA A 143 19.65 21.56 32.02
N LYS A 144 19.68 22.86 31.72
CA LYS A 144 18.52 23.77 31.90
C LYS A 144 17.37 23.35 30.99
N LEU A 145 17.65 23.18 29.70
CA LEU A 145 16.65 22.80 28.71
C LEU A 145 15.98 21.46 29.05
N TYR A 146 16.73 20.50 29.61
CA TYR A 146 16.16 19.25 30.11
C TYR A 146 15.16 19.46 31.23
N GLN A 147 15.49 20.30 32.23
CA GLN A 147 14.56 20.60 33.33
C GLN A 147 13.28 21.25 32.80
N ASP A 148 13.42 22.23 31.92
CA ASP A 148 12.28 22.89 31.26
C ASP A 148 11.43 21.87 30.50
N ALA A 149 12.04 21.02 29.67
CA ALA A 149 11.33 19.97 28.94
C ALA A 149 10.58 19.01 29.88
N MET A 150 11.18 18.66 31.03
CA MET A 150 10.53 17.82 32.02
C MET A 150 9.36 18.53 32.72
N GLU A 151 9.40 19.85 32.91
CA GLU A 151 8.23 20.62 33.38
C GLU A 151 7.09 20.57 32.36
N TRP A 152 7.40 20.73 31.07
CA TRP A 152 6.43 20.58 30.00
C TRP A 152 5.86 19.17 29.93
N VAL A 153 6.69 18.12 30.07
CA VAL A 153 6.22 16.72 30.16
C VAL A 153 5.23 16.56 31.31
N ARG A 154 5.55 17.06 32.51
CA ARG A 154 4.64 17.00 33.66
C ARG A 154 3.33 17.73 33.38
N ARG A 155 3.39 18.91 32.78
CA ARG A 155 2.22 19.70 32.40
C ARG A 155 1.34 18.96 31.39
N ILE A 156 1.93 18.44 30.32
CA ILE A 156 1.24 17.66 29.28
C ILE A 156 0.49 16.48 29.90
N ILE A 157 1.12 15.75 30.82
CA ILE A 157 0.52 14.60 31.51
C ILE A 157 -0.61 15.04 32.45
N ALA A 158 -0.36 16.05 33.29
CA ALA A 158 -1.32 16.52 34.29
C ALA A 158 -2.59 17.11 33.63
N GLU A 159 -2.41 17.90 32.58
CA GLU A 159 -3.50 18.50 31.81
C GLU A 159 -4.10 17.55 30.76
N LYS A 160 -3.57 16.32 30.62
CA LYS A 160 -3.98 15.32 29.61
C LYS A 160 -4.01 15.88 28.18
N ARG A 161 -2.97 16.64 27.83
CA ARG A 161 -2.89 17.33 26.53
C ARG A 161 -2.67 16.38 25.37
N PHE A 162 -1.93 15.29 25.60
CA PHE A 162 -1.63 14.32 24.57
C PHE A 162 -2.33 12.99 24.84
N LYS A 163 -2.67 12.28 23.76
CA LYS A 163 -3.14 10.90 23.80
C LYS A 163 -2.28 10.03 22.89
N ALA A 164 -1.62 9.03 23.47
CA ALA A 164 -0.80 8.08 22.74
C ALA A 164 -1.65 6.88 22.31
N ARG A 165 -1.79 6.67 20.99
CA ARG A 165 -2.50 5.53 20.39
C ARG A 165 -1.58 4.74 19.49
N GLY A 166 -1.77 3.43 19.46
CA GLY A 166 -0.99 2.57 18.61
C GLY A 166 -1.76 1.34 18.17
N ILE A 167 -1.26 0.69 17.15
CA ILE A 167 -1.76 -0.58 16.66
C ILE A 167 -0.54 -1.44 16.32
N HIS A 168 -0.56 -2.71 16.70
CA HIS A 168 0.46 -3.67 16.33
C HIS A 168 -0.17 -5.02 16.01
N GLY A 169 0.54 -5.84 15.26
CA GLY A 169 0.08 -7.19 14.96
C GLY A 169 1.18 -8.08 14.44
N PHE A 170 0.95 -9.39 14.58
CA PHE A 170 1.84 -10.43 14.09
C PHE A 170 1.07 -11.32 13.12
N PHE A 171 1.75 -11.71 12.05
CA PHE A 171 1.12 -12.43 10.96
C PHE A 171 2.03 -13.55 10.48
N PRO A 172 1.47 -14.72 10.14
CA PRO A 172 2.22 -15.76 9.45
C PRO A 172 2.77 -15.19 8.14
N ALA A 173 4.06 -15.38 7.88
CA ALA A 173 4.73 -14.82 6.71
C ALA A 173 5.80 -15.76 6.15
N ASN A 174 6.12 -15.61 4.87
CA ASN A 174 7.23 -16.31 4.23
C ASN A 174 7.86 -15.44 3.14
N ALA A 175 9.17 -15.61 2.92
CA ALA A 175 9.82 -14.97 1.78
C ALA A 175 9.48 -15.68 0.46
N HIS A 176 9.29 -14.90 -0.60
CA HIS A 176 9.21 -15.38 -1.97
C HIS A 176 10.05 -14.46 -2.87
N GLY A 177 11.26 -14.93 -3.21
CA GLY A 177 12.24 -14.09 -3.90
C GLY A 177 12.72 -12.95 -2.99
N ASP A 178 12.52 -11.72 -3.45
CA ASP A 178 12.86 -10.51 -2.69
C ASP A 178 11.66 -9.93 -1.91
N ASP A 179 10.50 -10.58 -1.96
CA ASP A 179 9.28 -10.12 -1.32
C ASP A 179 8.94 -10.95 -0.09
N ILE A 180 8.11 -10.38 0.79
CA ILE A 180 7.57 -11.05 1.97
C ILE A 180 6.07 -11.21 1.80
N ILE A 181 5.61 -12.46 1.74
CA ILE A 181 4.20 -12.82 1.74
C ILE A 181 3.69 -12.77 3.16
N VAL A 182 2.55 -12.11 3.36
CA VAL A 182 1.77 -12.17 4.60
C VAL A 182 0.54 -13.02 4.35
N TRP A 183 0.37 -14.09 5.12
CA TRP A 183 -0.77 -15.00 4.99
C TRP A 183 -1.97 -14.52 5.81
N THR A 184 -3.16 -14.98 5.43
CA THR A 184 -4.40 -14.73 6.21
C THR A 184 -4.38 -15.37 7.58
N ASP A 185 -3.77 -16.56 7.67
CA ASP A 185 -3.75 -17.43 8.84
C ASP A 185 -2.62 -18.48 8.72
N ASP A 186 -2.49 -19.33 9.75
CA ASP A 186 -1.44 -20.35 9.83
C ASP A 186 -1.59 -21.48 8.81
N THR A 187 -2.69 -21.57 8.07
CA THR A 187 -2.80 -22.53 6.95
C THR A 187 -1.87 -22.15 5.81
N ARG A 188 -1.53 -20.85 5.68
CA ARG A 188 -0.63 -20.31 4.65
C ARG A 188 -1.08 -20.67 3.24
N THR A 189 -2.40 -20.65 3.04
CA THR A 189 -3.04 -20.99 1.76
C THR A 189 -3.52 -19.77 0.98
N ALA A 190 -3.82 -18.67 1.65
CA ALA A 190 -4.27 -17.41 1.05
C ALA A 190 -3.35 -16.26 1.46
N GLU A 191 -2.85 -15.52 0.46
CA GLU A 191 -2.08 -14.30 0.69
C GLU A 191 -3.03 -13.19 1.16
N LYS A 192 -2.74 -12.59 2.31
CA LYS A 192 -3.42 -11.40 2.80
C LYS A 192 -2.89 -10.14 2.15
N THR A 193 -1.56 -10.05 2.05
CA THR A 193 -0.84 -8.97 1.37
C THR A 193 0.61 -9.39 1.13
N ARG A 194 1.37 -8.56 0.43
CA ARG A 194 2.77 -8.75 0.13
C ARG A 194 3.53 -7.45 0.37
N PHE A 195 4.63 -7.53 1.11
CA PHE A 195 5.59 -6.43 1.21
C PHE A 195 6.69 -6.62 0.18
N HIS A 196 6.94 -5.58 -0.62
CA HIS A 196 7.97 -5.60 -1.64
C HIS A 196 9.27 -5.06 -1.08
N THR A 197 10.35 -5.83 -1.12
CA THR A 197 11.65 -5.39 -0.57
C THR A 197 12.70 -5.25 -1.66
N LEU A 198 13.61 -4.30 -1.48
CA LEU A 198 14.65 -4.05 -2.48
C LEU A 198 15.94 -4.78 -2.13
N ARG A 199 16.58 -5.34 -3.16
CA ARG A 199 17.90 -5.97 -3.04
C ARG A 199 19.01 -4.99 -3.35
N GLN A 200 20.05 -4.99 -2.52
CA GLN A 200 21.28 -4.25 -2.81
C GLN A 200 21.93 -4.75 -4.11
N GLN A 201 22.26 -3.86 -5.05
CA GLN A 201 22.88 -4.24 -6.34
C GLN A 201 24.31 -3.73 -6.53
N ILE A 202 24.87 -2.96 -5.59
CA ILE A 202 26.28 -2.56 -5.67
C ILE A 202 27.15 -3.79 -5.50
N ARG A 203 28.13 -3.99 -6.40
CA ARG A 203 29.11 -5.07 -6.30
C ARG A 203 29.95 -4.88 -5.04
N LYS A 204 30.03 -5.93 -4.21
CA LYS A 204 30.79 -5.93 -2.96
C LYS A 204 32.09 -6.71 -3.14
N GLU A 205 33.22 -6.07 -2.93
CA GLU A 205 34.54 -6.73 -2.95
C GLU A 205 34.87 -7.40 -1.61
N SER A 206 34.20 -6.99 -0.53
CA SER A 206 34.39 -7.49 0.83
C SER A 206 33.88 -8.91 1.11
N GLY A 207 33.29 -9.58 0.11
CA GLY A 207 32.61 -10.88 0.29
C GLY A 207 31.28 -10.83 1.06
N LYS A 208 30.88 -9.67 1.59
CA LYS A 208 29.57 -9.48 2.23
C LYS A 208 28.42 -9.71 1.23
N PRO A 209 27.29 -10.29 1.66
CA PRO A 209 26.16 -10.58 0.78
C PRO A 209 25.43 -9.32 0.34
N ASN A 210 24.78 -9.38 -0.81
CA ASN A 210 23.85 -8.36 -1.32
C ASN A 210 22.47 -8.62 -0.71
N VAL A 211 22.14 -7.91 0.37
CA VAL A 211 20.95 -8.21 1.18
C VAL A 211 19.67 -7.56 0.63
N ALA A 212 18.54 -8.22 0.88
CA ALA A 212 17.17 -7.71 0.85
C ALA A 212 16.51 -8.00 2.22
N LEU A 213 15.46 -7.27 2.60
CA LEU A 213 14.80 -7.52 3.90
C LEU A 213 14.12 -8.89 3.94
N ALA A 214 13.62 -9.38 2.81
CA ALA A 214 13.03 -10.71 2.68
C ALA A 214 14.01 -11.86 3.01
N ASP A 215 15.33 -11.63 2.93
CA ASP A 215 16.33 -12.66 3.24
C ASP A 215 16.26 -13.15 4.70
N TRP A 216 15.63 -12.37 5.59
CA TRP A 216 15.52 -12.67 7.03
C TRP A 216 14.22 -13.37 7.41
N VAL A 217 13.39 -13.75 6.43
CA VAL A 217 12.13 -14.49 6.63
C VAL A 217 12.23 -15.84 5.92
N ALA A 218 11.78 -16.91 6.57
CA ALA A 218 11.89 -18.26 6.02
C ALA A 218 11.21 -18.36 4.65
N PRO A 219 11.90 -18.89 3.63
CA PRO A 219 11.38 -18.91 2.27
C PRO A 219 10.29 -19.98 2.10
N VAL A 220 9.37 -19.75 1.16
CA VAL A 220 8.47 -20.80 0.68
C VAL A 220 9.27 -21.96 0.08
N LYS A 221 8.80 -23.21 0.25
CA LYS A 221 9.49 -24.38 -0.29
C LYS A 221 9.33 -24.41 -1.81
N GLN A 222 10.42 -24.22 -2.55
CA GLN A 222 10.42 -24.49 -3.99
C GLN A 222 10.30 -26.00 -4.20
N SER A 223 9.21 -26.46 -4.82
CA SER A 223 9.06 -27.85 -5.23
C SER A 223 10.16 -28.19 -6.23
N GLY A 224 11.06 -29.10 -5.85
CA GLY A 224 12.17 -29.57 -6.69
C GLY A 224 11.63 -30.17 -7.99
N GLY A 225 11.84 -29.44 -9.09
CA GLY A 225 11.56 -29.87 -10.44
C GLY A 225 12.48 -29.12 -11.38
N ASP A 226 13.57 -29.80 -11.75
CA ASP A 226 14.49 -29.56 -12.88
C ASP A 226 15.00 -28.13 -13.12
N HIS A 227 16.33 -27.98 -13.20
CA HIS A 227 16.99 -26.77 -13.69
C HIS A 227 16.69 -26.57 -15.18
N ARG A 228 15.50 -26.07 -15.48
CA ARG A 228 15.29 -25.17 -16.61
C ARG A 228 15.12 -23.79 -16.00
N SER A 229 15.98 -22.85 -16.40
CA SER A 229 15.69 -21.44 -16.22
C SER A 229 14.22 -21.20 -16.57
N PRO A 230 13.43 -20.48 -15.75
CA PRO A 230 12.06 -20.19 -16.09
C PRO A 230 12.06 -19.24 -17.28
N SER A 231 12.06 -19.81 -18.47
CA SER A 231 11.59 -19.14 -19.67
C SER A 231 10.05 -19.14 -19.56
N GLY A 232 9.49 -18.01 -19.11
CA GLY A 232 8.06 -17.73 -19.14
C GLY A 232 7.36 -17.93 -17.80
N ASP A 233 7.35 -16.88 -16.98
CA ASP A 233 6.15 -16.53 -16.22
C ASP A 233 4.96 -16.52 -17.18
N SER A 234 3.86 -17.19 -16.84
CA SER A 234 2.57 -16.82 -17.42
C SER A 234 1.57 -16.62 -16.28
N ALA A 235 1.83 -15.59 -15.47
CA ALA A 235 0.73 -14.81 -14.91
C ALA A 235 -0.18 -14.36 -16.07
N PHE A 236 -1.49 -14.23 -15.83
CA PHE A 236 -2.42 -13.66 -16.80
C PHE A 236 -1.83 -12.34 -17.35
N SER A 237 -1.53 -12.31 -18.65
CA SER A 237 -0.94 -11.14 -19.30
C SER A 237 -2.02 -10.45 -20.11
N PRO A 238 -2.65 -9.39 -19.57
CA PRO A 238 -3.74 -8.73 -20.27
C PRO A 238 -3.25 -8.11 -21.57
N THR A 239 -4.02 -8.29 -22.64
CA THR A 239 -3.91 -7.47 -23.85
C THR A 239 -4.98 -6.38 -23.79
N PHE A 240 -4.59 -5.15 -24.08
CA PHE A 240 -5.47 -3.98 -23.98
C PHE A 240 -6.08 -3.59 -25.33
N LEU A 241 -7.06 -2.68 -25.30
CA LEU A 241 -7.58 -2.01 -26.48
C LEU A 241 -6.43 -1.43 -27.32
N ASN A 242 -6.40 -1.74 -28.62
CA ASN A 242 -5.47 -1.14 -29.56
C ASN A 242 -6.23 -0.07 -30.35
N PRO A 243 -5.95 1.22 -30.14
CA PRO A 243 -6.68 2.30 -30.82
C PRO A 243 -6.44 2.32 -32.34
N ASP A 244 -5.39 1.66 -32.82
CA ASP A 244 -5.03 1.61 -34.25
C ASP A 244 -5.72 0.44 -35.00
N ASP A 245 -6.34 -0.51 -34.29
CA ASP A 245 -7.04 -1.65 -34.88
C ASP A 245 -8.55 -1.40 -34.99
N SER A 246 -9.20 -2.10 -35.92
CA SER A 246 -10.66 -1.98 -36.10
C SER A 246 -11.42 -2.62 -34.95
N VAL A 247 -12.22 -1.83 -34.23
CA VAL A 247 -13.17 -2.33 -33.22
C VAL A 247 -14.49 -2.71 -33.91
N ALA A 248 -14.83 -3.99 -33.90
CA ALA A 248 -16.10 -4.48 -34.41
C ALA A 248 -17.23 -4.14 -33.42
N LYS A 249 -18.41 -3.73 -33.94
CA LYS A 249 -19.59 -3.46 -33.12
C LYS A 249 -20.71 -4.43 -33.45
N SER A 250 -21.11 -5.25 -32.49
CA SER A 250 -22.33 -6.06 -32.63
C SER A 250 -23.55 -5.27 -32.16
N ARG A 251 -24.66 -5.39 -32.91
CA ARG A 251 -25.99 -4.89 -32.54
C ARG A 251 -27.00 -6.03 -32.38
N SER A 252 -26.54 -7.26 -32.13
CA SER A 252 -27.40 -8.45 -32.07
C SER A 252 -28.28 -8.55 -30.81
N THR A 253 -28.05 -7.68 -29.82
CA THR A 253 -28.70 -7.65 -28.50
C THR A 253 -29.11 -6.21 -28.14
N SER A 254 -29.82 -6.02 -27.02
CA SER A 254 -30.34 -4.69 -26.62
C SER A 254 -29.24 -3.71 -26.16
N LEU A 255 -28.06 -4.24 -25.83
CA LEU A 255 -26.86 -3.48 -25.48
C LEU A 255 -25.82 -3.52 -26.63
N PRO A 256 -25.16 -2.40 -26.95
CA PRO A 256 -24.06 -2.39 -27.90
C PRO A 256 -22.83 -3.08 -27.30
N HIS A 257 -22.24 -4.02 -28.05
CA HIS A 257 -21.02 -4.71 -27.66
C HIS A 257 -19.89 -4.36 -28.63
N TRP A 258 -18.74 -4.01 -28.08
CA TRP A 258 -17.52 -3.69 -28.85
C TRP A 258 -16.56 -4.87 -28.73
N TYR A 259 -15.93 -5.24 -29.84
CA TYR A 259 -15.04 -6.39 -29.90
C TYR A 259 -13.75 -6.03 -30.63
N GLN A 260 -12.62 -6.37 -30.01
CA GLN A 260 -11.31 -6.42 -30.62
C GLN A 260 -10.68 -7.78 -30.32
N ASP A 261 -10.09 -8.40 -31.34
CA ASP A 261 -9.54 -9.74 -31.21
C ASP A 261 -8.36 -9.77 -30.22
N GLY A 262 -8.33 -10.79 -29.37
CA GLY A 262 -7.30 -10.97 -28.33
C GLY A 262 -7.32 -9.98 -27.17
N ALA A 263 -8.23 -9.00 -27.14
CA ALA A 263 -8.33 -8.04 -26.04
C ALA A 263 -8.90 -8.65 -24.73
N THR A 264 -8.62 -8.00 -23.61
CA THR A 264 -9.17 -8.35 -22.29
C THR A 264 -10.47 -7.60 -22.05
N TYR A 265 -11.47 -8.29 -21.51
CA TYR A 265 -12.79 -7.75 -21.24
C TYR A 265 -13.13 -7.88 -19.75
N ALA A 266 -13.60 -6.80 -19.14
CA ALA A 266 -14.32 -6.85 -17.87
C ALA A 266 -15.80 -7.13 -18.18
N VAL A 267 -16.34 -8.24 -17.68
CA VAL A 267 -17.67 -8.72 -18.00
C VAL A 267 -18.49 -8.89 -16.73
N THR A 268 -19.75 -8.48 -16.81
CA THR A 268 -20.77 -8.75 -15.78
C THR A 268 -21.97 -9.44 -16.40
N PHE A 269 -22.40 -10.57 -15.84
CA PHE A 269 -23.67 -11.21 -16.21
C PHE A 269 -24.44 -11.64 -14.97
N ARG A 270 -25.78 -11.58 -15.04
CA ARG A 270 -26.65 -11.65 -13.87
C ARG A 270 -27.85 -12.57 -14.03
N LEU A 271 -28.45 -12.98 -12.92
CA LEU A 271 -29.65 -13.80 -12.91
C LEU A 271 -30.83 -13.08 -13.57
N ALA A 272 -31.73 -13.84 -14.19
CA ALA A 272 -32.80 -13.30 -15.05
C ALA A 272 -33.74 -12.30 -14.35
N ASP A 273 -33.87 -12.37 -13.03
CA ASP A 273 -34.77 -11.55 -12.20
C ASP A 273 -34.05 -10.64 -11.19
N SER A 274 -32.72 -10.52 -11.30
CA SER A 274 -31.86 -9.73 -10.40
C SER A 274 -32.16 -8.21 -10.39
N LEU A 275 -32.91 -7.71 -11.37
CA LEU A 275 -33.48 -6.36 -11.38
C LEU A 275 -35.01 -6.40 -11.63
N PRO A 276 -35.84 -6.25 -10.59
CA PRO A 276 -37.30 -6.18 -10.74
C PRO A 276 -37.74 -5.00 -11.62
N ALA A 277 -38.88 -5.12 -12.31
CA ALA A 277 -39.43 -4.08 -13.19
C ALA A 277 -39.65 -2.73 -12.48
N SER A 278 -39.95 -2.75 -11.18
CA SER A 278 -40.06 -1.56 -10.33
C SER A 278 -38.74 -0.79 -10.23
N VAL A 279 -37.61 -1.50 -10.16
CA VAL A 279 -36.26 -0.94 -10.04
C VAL A 279 -35.79 -0.35 -11.38
N ILE A 280 -36.06 -1.06 -12.48
CA ILE A 280 -35.83 -0.55 -13.84
C ILE A 280 -36.67 0.71 -14.10
N GLY A 281 -37.89 0.76 -13.58
CA GLY A 281 -38.75 1.94 -13.64
C GLY A 281 -38.15 3.17 -12.95
N VAL A 282 -37.49 3.00 -11.81
CA VAL A 282 -36.77 4.08 -11.10
C VAL A 282 -35.61 4.59 -11.96
N TYR A 283 -34.80 3.69 -12.52
CA TYR A 283 -33.70 4.07 -13.42
C TYR A 283 -34.21 4.83 -14.65
N HIS A 284 -35.24 4.34 -15.33
CA HIS A 284 -35.81 5.01 -16.51
C HIS A 284 -36.34 6.41 -16.17
N LYS A 285 -36.97 6.57 -15.00
CA LYS A 285 -37.47 7.87 -14.55
C LYS A 285 -36.33 8.85 -14.32
N GLU A 286 -35.30 8.46 -13.58
CA GLU A 286 -34.15 9.33 -13.28
C GLU A 286 -33.32 9.67 -14.53
N LYS A 287 -33.18 8.72 -15.45
CA LYS A 287 -32.56 8.98 -16.76
C LYS A 287 -33.36 10.03 -17.52
N SER A 288 -34.68 9.88 -17.58
CA SER A 288 -35.56 10.84 -18.24
C SER A 288 -35.48 12.23 -17.58
N ASP A 289 -35.35 12.30 -16.26
CA ASP A 289 -35.22 13.56 -15.52
C ASP A 289 -33.88 14.25 -15.83
N LEU A 290 -32.77 13.50 -15.87
CA LEU A 290 -31.44 14.02 -16.21
C LEU A 290 -31.32 14.44 -17.69
N GLU A 291 -31.93 13.69 -18.61
CA GLU A 291 -32.02 14.08 -20.02
C GLU A 291 -32.82 15.38 -20.20
N ALA A 292 -33.90 15.55 -19.44
CA ALA A 292 -34.68 16.79 -19.45
C ALA A 292 -33.90 17.99 -18.87
N ILE A 293 -33.08 17.77 -17.82
CA ILE A 293 -32.20 18.80 -17.27
C ILE A 293 -31.11 19.18 -18.28
N LEU A 294 -30.48 18.20 -18.93
CA LEU A 294 -29.46 18.45 -19.96
C LEU A 294 -30.03 19.28 -21.11
N LEU A 295 -31.19 18.89 -21.64
CA LEU A 295 -31.84 19.60 -22.74
C LEU A 295 -32.16 21.06 -22.37
N LYS A 296 -32.67 21.31 -21.17
CA LYS A 296 -32.94 22.67 -20.68
C LYS A 296 -31.66 23.49 -20.49
N ALA A 297 -30.62 22.90 -19.93
CA ALA A 297 -29.32 23.56 -19.72
C ALA A 297 -28.65 23.92 -21.06
N GLU A 298 -28.72 23.03 -22.06
CA GLU A 298 -28.21 23.30 -23.41
C GLU A 298 -28.99 24.41 -24.11
N GLN A 299 -30.32 24.42 -23.98
CA GLN A 299 -31.18 25.48 -24.52
C GLN A 299 -30.96 26.85 -23.85
N ALA A 300 -30.63 26.85 -22.55
CA ALA A 300 -30.35 28.05 -21.78
C ALA A 300 -28.88 28.53 -21.89
N GLY A 301 -28.00 27.78 -22.55
CA GLY A 301 -26.57 28.10 -22.65
C GLY A 301 -25.77 27.87 -21.36
N GLU A 302 -26.33 27.14 -20.39
CA GLU A 302 -25.71 26.88 -19.09
C GLU A 302 -24.68 25.75 -19.17
N THR A 303 -23.42 26.13 -19.43
CA THR A 303 -22.35 25.16 -19.73
C THR A 303 -21.99 24.26 -18.54
N THR A 304 -22.03 24.77 -17.31
CA THR A 304 -21.73 24.00 -16.09
C THR A 304 -22.81 22.97 -15.80
N THR A 305 -24.08 23.38 -15.82
CA THR A 305 -25.24 22.50 -15.60
C THR A 305 -25.30 21.39 -16.65
N ALA A 306 -25.06 21.71 -17.92
CA ALA A 306 -25.00 20.72 -18.99
C ALA A 306 -23.84 19.73 -18.81
N ARG A 307 -22.66 20.21 -18.38
CA ARG A 307 -21.51 19.34 -18.09
C ARG A 307 -21.79 18.40 -16.92
N ASP A 308 -22.38 18.90 -15.85
CA ASP A 308 -22.66 18.11 -14.66
C ASP A 308 -23.78 17.10 -14.91
N ALA A 309 -24.83 17.48 -15.64
CA ALA A 309 -25.87 16.56 -16.09
C ALA A 309 -25.31 15.45 -17.01
N ARG A 310 -24.41 15.78 -17.94
CA ARG A 310 -23.70 14.77 -18.77
C ARG A 310 -22.87 13.82 -17.91
N LYS A 311 -22.15 14.34 -16.91
CA LYS A 311 -21.34 13.53 -15.99
C LYS A 311 -22.21 12.59 -15.16
N GLN A 312 -23.35 13.08 -14.65
CA GLN A 312 -24.31 12.27 -13.91
C GLN A 312 -24.98 11.22 -14.80
N LEU A 313 -25.40 11.58 -16.01
CA LEU A 313 -26.00 10.65 -16.97
C LEU A 313 -25.00 9.54 -17.37
N ALA A 314 -23.72 9.87 -17.51
CA ALA A 314 -22.66 8.90 -17.79
C ALA A 314 -22.40 7.93 -16.61
N GLY A 315 -22.56 8.39 -15.36
CA GLY A 315 -22.41 7.56 -14.15
C GLY A 315 -23.69 6.84 -13.70
N LEU A 316 -24.86 7.23 -14.21
CA LEU A 316 -26.17 6.74 -13.74
C LEU A 316 -26.38 5.26 -14.04
N PHE A 317 -25.87 4.75 -15.17
CA PHE A 317 -26.13 3.38 -15.59
C PHE A 317 -25.27 2.34 -14.86
N SER A 318 -23.96 2.60 -14.67
CA SER A 318 -23.06 1.65 -14.00
C SER A 318 -23.23 1.69 -12.48
N GLY A 319 -23.01 2.84 -11.84
CA GLY A 319 -22.96 2.92 -10.38
C GLY A 319 -24.28 2.57 -9.69
N ARG A 320 -25.43 2.92 -10.30
CA ARG A 320 -26.74 2.67 -9.69
C ARG A 320 -27.22 1.23 -9.88
N ILE A 321 -26.95 0.61 -11.03
CA ILE A 321 -27.23 -0.82 -11.23
C ILE A 321 -26.35 -1.67 -10.33
N GLU A 322 -25.08 -1.30 -10.14
CA GLU A 322 -24.15 -1.96 -9.21
C GLU A 322 -24.63 -1.88 -7.75
N GLU A 323 -24.98 -0.68 -7.28
CA GLU A 323 -25.54 -0.48 -5.92
C GLU A 323 -26.81 -1.30 -5.72
N MET A 324 -27.69 -1.36 -6.73
CA MET A 324 -28.92 -2.16 -6.69
C MET A 324 -28.65 -3.67 -6.72
N MET A 325 -27.65 -4.14 -7.46
CA MET A 325 -27.27 -5.55 -7.47
C MET A 325 -26.66 -5.99 -6.13
N ASN A 326 -25.83 -5.13 -5.51
CA ASN A 326 -25.24 -5.36 -4.18
C ASN A 326 -26.27 -5.40 -3.05
N GLN A 327 -27.41 -4.73 -3.21
CA GLN A 327 -28.55 -4.82 -2.29
C GLN A 327 -29.32 -6.15 -2.36
N GLN A 328 -28.88 -7.12 -3.18
CA GLN A 328 -29.42 -8.49 -3.27
C GLN A 328 -30.93 -8.55 -3.64
N HIS A 329 -31.40 -7.63 -4.49
CA HIS A 329 -32.76 -7.69 -5.05
C HIS A 329 -32.92 -8.85 -6.05
N GLY A 330 -34.15 -9.35 -6.23
CA GLY A 330 -34.47 -10.47 -7.13
C GLY A 330 -34.09 -11.85 -6.57
N SER A 331 -33.96 -12.88 -7.41
CA SER A 331 -33.44 -14.17 -6.94
C SER A 331 -31.95 -14.06 -6.64
N CYS A 332 -31.56 -14.61 -5.48
CA CYS A 332 -30.17 -14.76 -5.08
C CYS A 332 -29.79 -16.24 -5.10
N ALA A 333 -30.04 -16.92 -6.22
CA ALA A 333 -29.84 -18.36 -6.33
C ALA A 333 -28.38 -18.77 -6.05
N MET A 334 -27.41 -17.89 -6.32
CA MET A 334 -25.98 -18.12 -6.04
C MET A 334 -25.58 -17.74 -4.61
N LYS A 335 -26.52 -17.35 -3.74
CA LYS A 335 -26.26 -17.29 -2.29
C LYS A 335 -26.09 -18.67 -1.68
N ASP A 336 -26.67 -19.69 -2.32
CA ASP A 336 -26.41 -21.09 -2.01
C ASP A 336 -24.99 -21.47 -2.50
N PRO A 337 -24.07 -21.85 -1.59
CA PRO A 337 -22.71 -22.22 -1.95
C PRO A 337 -22.62 -23.32 -3.01
N ALA A 338 -23.57 -24.26 -3.04
CA ALA A 338 -23.57 -25.32 -4.04
C ALA A 338 -23.83 -24.77 -5.45
N VAL A 339 -24.72 -23.78 -5.56
CA VAL A 339 -25.01 -23.10 -6.83
C VAL A 339 -23.85 -22.20 -7.24
N ALA A 340 -23.25 -21.47 -6.29
CA ALA A 340 -22.06 -20.66 -6.54
C ALA A 340 -20.87 -21.51 -7.02
N GLU A 341 -20.66 -22.69 -6.44
CA GLU A 341 -19.62 -23.63 -6.86
C GLU A 341 -19.88 -24.18 -8.27
N ILE A 342 -21.13 -24.48 -8.64
CA ILE A 342 -21.49 -24.84 -10.02
C ILE A 342 -21.07 -23.73 -10.98
N VAL A 343 -21.41 -22.48 -10.67
CA VAL A 343 -21.11 -21.32 -11.54
C VAL A 343 -19.61 -21.09 -11.66
N LYS A 344 -18.88 -21.10 -10.54
CA LYS A 344 -17.41 -21.02 -10.50
C LYS A 344 -16.78 -22.12 -11.36
N ARG A 345 -17.20 -23.38 -11.18
CA ARG A 345 -16.65 -24.51 -11.93
C ARG A 345 -16.90 -24.36 -13.42
N CYS A 346 -18.09 -23.93 -13.84
CA CYS A 346 -18.38 -23.66 -15.24
C CYS A 346 -17.55 -22.48 -15.80
N LEU A 347 -17.35 -21.42 -15.01
CA LEU A 347 -16.55 -20.26 -15.38
C LEU A 347 -15.08 -20.64 -15.60
N LEU A 348 -14.51 -21.49 -14.76
CA LEU A 348 -13.10 -21.88 -14.82
C LEU A 348 -12.82 -23.11 -15.70
N HIS A 349 -13.86 -23.76 -16.24
CA HIS A 349 -13.73 -25.07 -16.88
C HIS A 349 -12.77 -25.09 -18.10
N PHE A 350 -12.82 -24.05 -18.93
CA PHE A 350 -11.98 -23.94 -20.14
C PHE A 350 -10.92 -22.83 -20.05
N ASP A 351 -10.57 -22.40 -18.82
CA ASP A 351 -9.48 -21.46 -18.59
C ASP A 351 -8.14 -22.05 -19.09
N GLY A 352 -7.40 -21.27 -19.87
CA GLY A 352 -6.19 -21.70 -20.57
C GLY A 352 -6.41 -22.57 -21.81
N GLN A 353 -7.66 -22.81 -22.21
CA GLN A 353 -7.99 -23.60 -23.41
C GLN A 353 -8.80 -22.81 -24.45
N ARG A 354 -9.84 -22.09 -24.01
CA ARG A 354 -10.71 -21.29 -24.89
C ARG A 354 -10.63 -19.79 -24.60
N TYR A 355 -10.23 -19.46 -23.39
CA TYR A 355 -10.07 -18.11 -22.86
C TYR A 355 -9.11 -18.17 -21.68
N HIS A 356 -8.57 -17.02 -21.31
CA HIS A 356 -7.86 -16.82 -20.05
C HIS A 356 -8.73 -16.00 -19.10
N ILE A 357 -8.78 -16.39 -17.82
CA ILE A 357 -9.39 -15.61 -16.75
C ILE A 357 -8.31 -14.79 -16.04
N GLY A 358 -8.57 -13.52 -15.80
CA GLY A 358 -7.69 -12.64 -15.01
C GLY A 358 -8.13 -12.55 -13.55
N ALA A 359 -9.40 -12.21 -13.33
CA ALA A 359 -10.05 -12.12 -12.02
C ALA A 359 -11.52 -12.50 -12.14
N TRP A 360 -12.14 -12.96 -11.06
CA TRP A 360 -13.56 -13.30 -11.05
C TRP A 360 -14.16 -13.24 -9.63
N CYS A 361 -15.46 -12.95 -9.54
CA CYS A 361 -16.26 -13.17 -8.35
C CYS A 361 -17.67 -13.62 -8.73
N VAL A 362 -18.21 -14.59 -8.00
CA VAL A 362 -19.60 -15.05 -8.11
C VAL A 362 -20.37 -14.44 -6.95
N MET A 363 -21.11 -13.38 -7.22
CA MET A 363 -21.98 -12.72 -6.25
C MET A 363 -23.31 -13.48 -6.12
N PRO A 364 -24.12 -13.23 -5.07
CA PRO A 364 -25.39 -13.95 -4.86
C PRO A 364 -26.38 -13.93 -6.04
N ASN A 365 -26.36 -12.89 -6.87
CA ASN A 365 -27.27 -12.71 -8.02
C ASN A 365 -26.58 -12.32 -9.34
N HIS A 366 -25.25 -12.16 -9.36
CA HIS A 366 -24.48 -11.84 -10.57
C HIS A 366 -23.04 -12.35 -10.51
N VAL A 367 -22.30 -12.28 -11.61
CA VAL A 367 -20.89 -12.66 -11.72
C VAL A 367 -20.14 -11.51 -12.36
N HIS A 368 -18.97 -11.18 -11.82
CA HIS A 368 -17.99 -10.33 -12.48
C HIS A 368 -16.76 -11.15 -12.88
N CYS A 369 -16.18 -10.90 -14.05
CA CYS A 369 -14.89 -11.49 -14.44
C CYS A 369 -14.09 -10.63 -15.42
N LEU A 370 -12.77 -10.72 -15.33
CA LEU A 370 -11.83 -10.34 -16.38
C LEU A 370 -11.55 -11.57 -17.23
N ILE A 371 -11.84 -11.49 -18.53
CA ILE A 371 -11.72 -12.62 -19.45
C ILE A 371 -11.09 -12.17 -20.77
N GLN A 372 -10.15 -12.96 -21.26
CA GLN A 372 -9.48 -12.77 -22.54
C GLN A 372 -9.74 -13.99 -23.43
N PRO A 373 -10.61 -13.89 -24.45
CA PRO A 373 -10.83 -14.97 -25.40
C PRO A 373 -9.52 -15.33 -26.13
N MET A 374 -9.28 -16.63 -26.32
CA MET A 374 -8.14 -17.11 -27.11
C MET A 374 -8.47 -17.11 -28.61
N GLU A 375 -7.45 -17.18 -29.45
CA GLU A 375 -7.60 -17.20 -30.91
C GLU A 375 -8.64 -18.25 -31.37
N GLY A 376 -9.56 -17.85 -32.26
CA GLY A 376 -10.64 -18.70 -32.74
C GLY A 376 -11.88 -18.77 -31.85
N HIS A 377 -11.89 -18.08 -30.69
CA HIS A 377 -13.04 -18.00 -29.79
C HIS A 377 -13.52 -16.56 -29.62
N SER A 378 -14.78 -16.29 -29.96
CA SER A 378 -15.39 -14.99 -29.67
C SER A 378 -15.88 -14.92 -28.22
N LEU A 379 -15.86 -13.71 -27.64
CA LEU A 379 -16.38 -13.47 -26.29
C LEU A 379 -17.82 -13.95 -26.14
N SER A 380 -18.67 -13.69 -27.13
CA SER A 380 -20.08 -14.10 -27.12
C SER A 380 -20.25 -15.62 -27.06
N ALA A 381 -19.49 -16.38 -27.87
CA ALA A 381 -19.54 -17.84 -27.85
C ALA A 381 -19.03 -18.42 -26.52
N VAL A 382 -17.97 -17.80 -25.95
CA VAL A 382 -17.42 -18.16 -24.64
C VAL A 382 -18.46 -17.97 -23.54
N LEU A 383 -19.04 -16.76 -23.44
CA LEU A 383 -20.05 -16.44 -22.43
C LEU A 383 -21.31 -17.28 -22.59
N GLN A 384 -21.75 -17.53 -23.83
CA GLN A 384 -22.88 -18.43 -24.09
C GLN A 384 -22.61 -19.85 -23.58
N GLY A 385 -21.41 -20.38 -23.79
CA GLY A 385 -20.99 -21.69 -23.30
C GLY A 385 -21.03 -21.78 -21.77
N ILE A 386 -20.41 -20.82 -21.09
CA ILE A 386 -20.36 -20.74 -19.62
C ILE A 386 -21.79 -20.63 -19.05
N LYS A 387 -22.59 -19.68 -19.55
CA LYS A 387 -23.95 -19.42 -19.07
C LYS A 387 -24.87 -20.62 -19.28
N SER A 388 -24.80 -21.27 -20.45
CA SER A 388 -25.67 -22.41 -20.76
C SER A 388 -25.36 -23.63 -19.90
N ALA A 389 -24.07 -23.93 -19.67
CA ALA A 389 -23.65 -25.02 -18.79
C ALA A 389 -24.11 -24.76 -17.34
N ALA A 390 -23.78 -23.58 -16.81
CA ALA A 390 -24.14 -23.21 -15.44
C ALA A 390 -25.66 -23.20 -15.24
N ALA A 391 -26.44 -22.67 -16.20
CA ALA A 391 -27.90 -22.64 -16.11
C ALA A 391 -28.50 -24.04 -16.04
N LYS A 392 -28.01 -24.98 -16.87
CA LYS A 392 -28.50 -26.36 -16.90
C LYS A 392 -28.27 -27.05 -15.56
N GLU A 393 -27.04 -26.98 -15.05
CA GLU A 393 -26.65 -27.65 -13.82
C GLU A 393 -27.31 -27.02 -12.58
N ALA A 394 -27.35 -25.68 -12.50
CA ALA A 394 -27.98 -24.99 -11.39
C ALA A 394 -29.50 -25.20 -11.36
N ASN A 395 -30.18 -25.18 -12.50
CA ASN A 395 -31.61 -25.48 -12.56
C ASN A 395 -31.92 -26.92 -12.14
N GLN A 396 -31.08 -27.88 -12.56
CA GLN A 396 -31.20 -29.27 -12.12
C GLN A 396 -31.02 -29.41 -10.60
N TYR A 397 -30.00 -28.76 -10.03
CA TYR A 397 -29.74 -28.75 -8.59
C TYR A 397 -30.91 -28.15 -7.79
N LEU A 398 -31.45 -27.02 -8.26
CA LEU A 398 -32.55 -26.31 -7.64
C LEU A 398 -33.93 -26.95 -7.90
N GLY A 399 -34.00 -28.04 -8.69
CA GLY A 399 -35.26 -28.70 -9.04
C GLY A 399 -36.21 -27.80 -9.84
N ARG A 400 -35.68 -26.82 -10.60
CA ARG A 400 -36.48 -25.84 -11.36
C ARG A 400 -36.23 -25.93 -12.86
N SER A 401 -37.10 -25.32 -13.65
CA SER A 401 -36.93 -25.13 -15.10
C SER A 401 -37.23 -23.67 -15.46
N GLY A 402 -36.62 -23.14 -16.54
CA GLY A 402 -36.79 -21.75 -16.97
C GLY A 402 -35.47 -20.99 -17.16
N GLU A 403 -35.57 -19.68 -17.39
CA GLU A 403 -34.40 -18.80 -17.58
C GLU A 403 -33.62 -18.62 -16.26
N PHE A 404 -32.34 -18.99 -16.27
CA PHE A 404 -31.45 -18.79 -15.12
C PHE A 404 -30.74 -17.44 -15.19
N TRP A 405 -30.18 -17.11 -16.37
CA TRP A 405 -29.47 -15.87 -16.63
C TRP A 405 -30.33 -14.89 -17.42
N GLN A 406 -30.11 -13.60 -17.21
CA GLN A 406 -30.56 -12.60 -18.18
C GLN A 406 -29.83 -12.82 -19.52
N LYS A 407 -30.51 -12.53 -20.63
CA LYS A 407 -29.96 -12.71 -21.98
C LYS A 407 -28.69 -11.90 -22.19
N ASP A 408 -28.74 -10.60 -21.92
CA ASP A 408 -27.62 -9.68 -22.15
C ASP A 408 -26.59 -9.72 -21.00
N SER A 409 -25.32 -9.55 -21.34
CA SER A 409 -24.22 -9.24 -20.42
C SER A 409 -23.82 -7.77 -20.56
N TYR A 410 -23.14 -7.24 -19.57
CA TYR A 410 -22.39 -5.99 -19.71
C TYR A 410 -20.91 -6.33 -19.90
N ASP A 411 -20.23 -5.66 -20.83
CA ASP A 411 -18.80 -5.82 -21.05
C ASP A 411 -18.13 -4.48 -21.36
N HIS A 412 -16.88 -4.39 -20.93
CA HIS A 412 -15.98 -3.27 -21.12
C HIS A 412 -14.62 -3.78 -21.59
N ILE A 413 -14.15 -3.31 -22.74
CA ILE A 413 -12.80 -3.60 -23.22
C ILE A 413 -11.81 -2.84 -22.33
N VAL A 414 -10.89 -3.56 -21.71
CA VAL A 414 -9.84 -2.99 -20.86
C VAL A 414 -8.89 -2.15 -21.72
N ARG A 415 -8.71 -0.89 -21.34
CA ARG A 415 -8.06 0.13 -22.18
C ARG A 415 -6.55 0.18 -22.03
N ASP A 416 -6.06 -0.03 -20.81
CA ASP A 416 -4.65 0.06 -20.44
C ASP A 416 -4.41 -0.66 -19.09
N GLY A 417 -3.17 -0.60 -18.61
CA GLY A 417 -2.78 -1.24 -17.35
C GLY A 417 -3.43 -0.63 -16.11
N GLU A 418 -3.76 0.66 -16.11
CA GLU A 418 -4.44 1.31 -14.98
C GLU A 418 -5.90 0.86 -14.92
N ASP A 419 -6.60 0.87 -16.06
CA ASP A 419 -7.95 0.33 -16.20
C ASP A 419 -7.99 -1.16 -15.80
N TYR A 420 -7.00 -1.95 -16.19
CA TYR A 420 -6.89 -3.34 -15.75
C TYR A 420 -6.82 -3.48 -14.23
N LEU A 421 -5.94 -2.74 -13.57
CA LEU A 421 -5.78 -2.80 -12.11
C LEU A 421 -7.06 -2.34 -11.40
N ASN A 422 -7.74 -1.32 -11.93
CA ASN A 422 -9.01 -0.83 -11.40
C ASN A 422 -10.12 -1.88 -11.52
N GLN A 423 -10.29 -2.50 -12.70
CA GLN A 423 -11.28 -3.56 -12.90
C GLN A 423 -10.97 -4.79 -12.03
N ARG A 424 -9.69 -5.17 -11.94
CA ARG A 424 -9.23 -6.27 -11.08
C ARG A 424 -9.54 -6.02 -9.61
N GLY A 425 -9.15 -4.85 -9.09
CA GLY A 425 -9.43 -4.44 -7.72
C GLY A 425 -10.93 -4.45 -7.43
N TYR A 426 -11.73 -3.83 -8.31
CA TYR A 426 -13.18 -3.84 -8.21
C TYR A 426 -13.76 -5.25 -8.08
N ILE A 427 -13.34 -6.19 -8.94
CA ILE A 427 -13.85 -7.58 -8.93
C ILE A 427 -13.51 -8.29 -7.61
N LEU A 428 -12.28 -8.15 -7.13
CA LEU A 428 -11.80 -8.84 -5.94
C LEU A 428 -12.39 -8.25 -4.65
N GLU A 429 -12.65 -6.94 -4.63
CA GLU A 429 -13.22 -6.23 -3.47
C GLU A 429 -14.75 -6.25 -3.43
N ASN A 430 -15.42 -6.58 -4.54
CA ASN A 430 -16.88 -6.55 -4.65
C ASN A 430 -17.60 -7.36 -3.54
N PRO A 431 -17.19 -8.60 -3.21
CA PRO A 431 -17.81 -9.35 -2.11
C PRO A 431 -17.75 -8.61 -0.78
N VAL A 432 -16.59 -8.02 -0.45
CA VAL A 432 -16.39 -7.26 0.79
C VAL A 432 -17.27 -6.01 0.81
N ALA A 433 -17.32 -5.27 -0.31
CA ALA A 433 -18.18 -4.10 -0.45
C ALA A 433 -19.68 -4.44 -0.32
N ALA A 434 -20.10 -5.65 -0.70
CA ALA A 434 -21.46 -6.16 -0.55
C ALA A 434 -21.74 -6.79 0.84
N GLY A 435 -20.81 -6.69 1.79
CA GLY A 435 -20.94 -7.24 3.15
C GLY A 435 -20.72 -8.75 3.26
N LEU A 436 -20.03 -9.35 2.28
CA LEU A 436 -19.71 -10.78 2.21
C LEU A 436 -18.21 -11.01 2.50
N ALA A 437 -17.77 -10.66 3.71
CA ALA A 437 -16.34 -10.64 4.07
C ALA A 437 -15.64 -12.02 4.00
N ASP A 438 -16.37 -13.12 4.23
CA ASP A 438 -15.86 -14.50 4.20
C ASP A 438 -16.29 -15.27 2.93
N TRP A 439 -16.59 -14.56 1.85
CA TRP A 439 -17.12 -15.17 0.63
C TRP A 439 -16.03 -15.86 -0.18
N GLU A 440 -16.11 -17.19 -0.29
CA GLU A 440 -15.07 -18.00 -0.94
C GLU A 440 -15.12 -18.01 -2.48
N PHE A 441 -16.18 -17.44 -3.08
CA PHE A 441 -16.41 -17.47 -4.52
C PHE A 441 -15.85 -16.22 -5.22
N VAL A 442 -14.56 -15.95 -5.00
CA VAL A 442 -13.78 -14.87 -5.62
C VAL A 442 -12.35 -15.36 -5.84
N GLY A 443 -11.69 -14.92 -6.92
CA GLY A 443 -10.32 -15.30 -7.19
C GLY A 443 -9.73 -14.75 -8.48
N GLU A 444 -8.50 -15.15 -8.77
CA GLU A 444 -7.76 -14.80 -9.98
C GLU A 444 -7.59 -16.03 -10.90
N GLY A 445 -7.34 -15.80 -12.19
CA GLY A 445 -7.06 -16.88 -13.16
C GLY A 445 -5.59 -16.96 -13.59
N GLY A 446 -5.26 -17.99 -14.37
CA GLY A 446 -3.88 -18.41 -14.70
C GLY A 446 -3.44 -19.68 -13.94
N PRO A 447 -2.17 -20.12 -14.03
CA PRO A 447 -1.65 -21.24 -13.24
C PRO A 447 -1.81 -21.06 -11.73
N ALA A 448 -2.09 -19.84 -11.27
CA ALA A 448 -2.47 -19.46 -9.92
C ALA A 448 -3.95 -19.77 -9.55
N GLY A 449 -4.80 -20.08 -10.54
CA GLY A 449 -6.17 -20.58 -10.37
C GLY A 449 -6.25 -22.08 -10.10
N ARG A 450 -5.19 -22.84 -10.38
CA ARG A 450 -4.82 -23.93 -9.46
C ARG A 450 -4.26 -23.20 -8.26
N ARG A 451 -4.91 -23.27 -7.09
CA ARG A 451 -4.20 -23.00 -5.84
C ARG A 451 -2.82 -23.63 -6.02
N PRO A 452 -1.70 -22.90 -5.98
CA PRO A 452 -0.48 -23.59 -5.67
C PRO A 452 -0.84 -24.27 -4.36
N VAL A 453 -0.90 -25.60 -4.39
CA VAL A 453 -0.46 -26.32 -3.22
C VAL A 453 0.98 -25.87 -3.14
N ILE A 454 1.22 -24.73 -2.48
CA ILE A 454 2.52 -24.39 -1.94
C ILE A 454 2.73 -25.58 -1.05
N ALA A 455 3.50 -26.53 -1.58
CA ALA A 455 3.87 -27.73 -0.87
C ALA A 455 4.32 -27.25 0.49
N ALA A 456 3.74 -27.85 1.54
CA ALA A 456 3.96 -27.55 2.94
C ALA A 456 5.26 -26.77 3.16
N THR A 457 5.11 -25.53 3.62
CA THR A 457 6.18 -24.58 3.92
C THR A 457 7.42 -25.29 4.47
N SER A 458 8.62 -24.90 4.03
CA SER A 458 9.86 -25.47 4.59
C SER A 458 9.88 -25.27 6.10
N LYS A 459 9.49 -24.06 6.57
CA LYS A 459 9.19 -23.72 7.97
C LYS A 459 8.15 -22.59 8.11
N PRO A 460 7.30 -22.63 9.15
CA PRO A 460 6.47 -21.48 9.50
C PRO A 460 7.34 -20.35 10.04
N ASP A 461 7.12 -19.14 9.54
CA ASP A 461 7.74 -17.91 10.03
C ASP A 461 6.71 -16.77 10.10
N HIS A 462 7.07 -15.62 10.66
CA HIS A 462 6.15 -14.55 10.99
C HIS A 462 6.76 -13.18 10.69
N ILE A 463 5.90 -12.19 10.47
CA ILE A 463 6.28 -10.79 10.42
C ILE A 463 5.35 -9.97 11.32
N GLY A 464 5.88 -8.87 11.85
CA GLY A 464 5.15 -7.94 12.69
C GLY A 464 5.14 -6.56 12.07
N GLY A 465 4.09 -5.81 12.36
CA GLY A 465 3.98 -4.40 11.99
C GLY A 465 3.36 -3.61 13.12
N PHE A 466 3.70 -2.34 13.22
CA PHE A 466 3.06 -1.43 14.15
C PHE A 466 3.00 -0.01 13.59
N VAL A 467 2.04 0.77 14.10
CA VAL A 467 1.90 2.21 13.86
C VAL A 467 1.59 2.85 15.22
N VAL A 468 2.23 3.98 15.50
CA VAL A 468 2.02 4.76 16.72
C VAL A 468 1.73 6.21 16.36
N GLY A 469 0.96 6.88 17.20
CA GLY A 469 0.61 8.29 17.06
C GLY A 469 0.45 8.97 18.41
N ILE A 470 0.90 10.23 18.49
CA ILE A 470 0.68 11.12 19.61
C ILE A 470 -0.29 12.22 19.15
N HIS A 471 -1.52 12.16 19.64
CA HIS A 471 -2.58 13.10 19.29
C HIS A 471 -2.64 14.25 20.29
N GLY A 472 -3.05 15.46 19.87
CA GLY A 472 -3.17 16.64 20.73
C GLY A 472 -1.98 17.63 20.66
N ALA A 473 -0.90 17.26 19.97
CA ALA A 473 0.31 18.08 19.87
C ALA A 473 0.11 19.34 19.01
N ASP A 474 -0.51 19.19 17.85
CA ASP A 474 -0.75 20.31 16.94
C ASP A 474 -1.77 21.30 17.51
N GLU A 475 -2.81 20.79 18.18
CA GLU A 475 -3.81 21.61 18.85
C GLU A 475 -3.19 22.43 19.98
N PHE A 476 -2.37 21.80 20.82
CA PHE A 476 -1.70 22.52 21.91
C PHE A 476 -0.68 23.53 21.38
N ALA A 477 0.10 23.16 20.36
CA ALA A 477 1.04 24.08 19.73
C ALA A 477 0.32 25.32 19.14
N ALA A 478 -0.83 25.12 18.49
CA ALA A 478 -1.63 26.20 17.94
C ALA A 478 -2.21 27.12 19.02
N GLU A 479 -2.57 26.60 20.20
CA GLU A 479 -2.97 27.43 21.35
C GLU A 479 -1.81 28.29 21.86
N LEU A 480 -0.61 27.72 21.98
CA LEU A 480 0.58 28.44 22.42
C LEU A 480 1.00 29.52 21.41
N GLU A 481 0.91 29.23 20.11
CA GLU A 481 1.15 30.22 19.06
C GLU A 481 0.16 31.40 19.13
N LYS A 482 -1.13 31.13 19.39
CA LYS A 482 -2.14 32.18 19.61
C LYS A 482 -1.87 33.00 20.87
N ALA A 483 -1.25 32.40 21.88
CA ALA A 483 -0.82 33.07 23.09
C ALA A 483 0.54 33.80 22.94
N HIS A 484 1.10 33.84 21.72
CA HIS A 484 2.42 34.41 21.42
C HIS A 484 3.57 33.72 22.20
N ASP A 485 3.45 32.42 22.44
CA ASP A 485 4.49 31.56 23.02
C ASP A 485 5.09 30.61 21.95
N PRO A 486 5.99 31.11 21.09
CA PRO A 486 6.64 30.27 20.07
C PRO A 486 7.58 29.23 20.69
N TYR A 487 8.17 29.53 21.86
CA TYR A 487 9.04 28.58 22.56
C TYR A 487 8.24 27.35 23.02
N GLY A 488 7.11 27.58 23.69
CA GLY A 488 6.19 26.52 24.09
C GLY A 488 5.70 25.70 22.91
N SER A 489 5.31 26.35 21.79
CA SER A 489 4.87 25.65 20.58
C SER A 489 5.94 24.69 20.03
N ILE A 490 7.20 25.13 19.94
CA ILE A 490 8.31 24.29 19.49
C ILE A 490 8.55 23.16 20.50
N MET A 491 8.52 23.48 21.80
CA MET A 491 8.75 22.52 22.88
C MET A 491 7.72 21.38 22.87
N VAL A 492 6.43 21.69 22.75
CA VAL A 492 5.37 20.65 22.76
C VAL A 492 5.45 19.75 21.52
N LYS A 493 5.77 20.30 20.34
CA LYS A 493 5.99 19.53 19.11
C LYS A 493 7.22 18.61 19.26
N ALA A 494 8.32 19.13 19.79
CA ALA A 494 9.53 18.34 20.03
C ALA A 494 9.30 17.22 21.05
N ILE A 495 8.54 17.48 22.13
CA ILE A 495 8.18 16.47 23.13
C ILE A 495 7.23 15.41 22.53
N ALA A 496 6.27 15.80 21.69
CA ALA A 496 5.38 14.86 21.02
C ALA A 496 6.14 13.88 20.12
N ASP A 497 7.11 14.38 19.36
CA ASP A 497 8.02 13.56 18.55
C ASP A 497 8.84 12.59 19.42
N ARG A 498 9.35 13.05 20.57
CA ARG A 498 10.03 12.17 21.55
C ARG A 498 9.10 11.10 22.11
N PHE A 499 7.84 11.41 22.38
CA PHE A 499 6.86 10.41 22.81
C PHE A 499 6.52 9.40 21.71
N ALA A 500 6.43 9.81 20.46
CA ALA A 500 6.17 8.91 19.34
C ALA A 500 7.29 7.87 19.18
N GLU A 501 8.56 8.33 19.22
CA GLU A 501 9.73 7.45 19.16
C GLU A 501 9.83 6.54 20.39
N ALA A 502 9.57 7.08 21.59
CA ALA A 502 9.52 6.28 22.80
C ALA A 502 8.42 5.19 22.74
N PHE A 503 7.29 5.48 22.09
CA PHE A 503 6.22 4.52 21.90
C PHE A 503 6.60 3.44 20.90
N ALA A 504 7.29 3.79 19.81
CA ALA A 504 7.86 2.81 18.89
C ALA A 504 8.84 1.86 19.60
N GLU A 505 9.72 2.39 20.46
CA GLU A 505 10.66 1.59 21.25
C GLU A 505 9.92 0.68 22.24
N LEU A 506 8.93 1.21 22.97
CA LEU A 506 8.12 0.43 23.91
C LEU A 506 7.35 -0.69 23.20
N LEU A 507 6.69 -0.42 22.08
CA LEU A 507 5.97 -1.44 21.33
C LEU A 507 6.91 -2.48 20.76
N HIS A 508 8.09 -2.09 20.26
CA HIS A 508 9.06 -3.06 19.79
C HIS A 508 9.58 -3.95 20.93
N HIS A 509 9.84 -3.38 22.12
CA HIS A 509 10.20 -4.16 23.30
C HIS A 509 9.09 -5.15 23.69
N ARG A 510 7.84 -4.69 23.79
CA ARG A 510 6.69 -5.58 24.04
C ARG A 510 6.57 -6.66 22.97
N ALA A 511 6.77 -6.31 21.70
CA ALA A 511 6.72 -7.27 20.61
C ALA A 511 7.81 -8.36 20.74
N ARG A 512 9.04 -8.01 21.14
CA ARG A 512 10.09 -9.00 21.36
C ARG A 512 9.77 -9.97 22.48
N ILE A 513 9.16 -9.47 23.57
CA ILE A 513 8.65 -10.32 24.67
C ILE A 513 7.53 -11.22 24.17
N GLU A 514 6.54 -10.66 23.47
CA GLU A 514 5.40 -11.42 22.94
C GLU A 514 5.83 -12.45 21.90
N TRP A 515 6.96 -12.24 21.21
CA TRP A 515 7.54 -13.17 20.26
C TRP A 515 8.47 -14.22 20.90
N GLY A 516 8.85 -14.02 22.16
CA GLY A 516 9.75 -14.89 22.89
C GLY A 516 11.24 -14.71 22.54
N TYR A 517 11.64 -13.60 21.90
CA TYR A 517 13.06 -13.27 21.68
C TYR A 517 13.73 -12.66 22.92
N GLU A 518 12.95 -12.15 23.87
CA GLU A 518 13.41 -11.44 25.05
C GLU A 518 12.50 -11.79 26.23
N THR A 519 13.07 -11.91 27.43
CA THR A 519 12.30 -12.06 28.67
C THR A 519 12.09 -10.72 29.37
N GLU A 520 11.04 -10.61 30.19
CA GLU A 520 10.82 -9.39 30.98
C GLU A 520 12.06 -9.07 31.84
N MET A 521 12.61 -7.86 31.68
CA MET A 521 13.79 -7.33 32.38
C MET A 521 15.15 -7.90 31.93
N GLU A 522 15.23 -8.59 30.80
CA GLU A 522 16.51 -9.07 30.26
C GLU A 522 17.46 -7.94 29.88
N LEU A 523 16.93 -6.90 29.21
CA LEU A 523 17.71 -5.75 28.77
C LEU A 523 17.38 -4.50 29.57
N THR A 524 18.42 -3.76 29.90
CA THR A 524 18.29 -2.39 30.43
C THR A 524 17.83 -1.45 29.32
N LYS A 525 17.16 -0.36 29.70
CA LYS A 525 16.72 0.69 28.76
C LYS A 525 17.88 1.29 27.92
N ASN A 526 19.09 1.35 28.47
CA ASN A 526 20.28 1.79 27.74
C ASN A 526 20.71 0.77 26.67
N GLN A 527 20.59 -0.54 26.95
CA GLN A 527 20.85 -1.58 25.95
C GLN A 527 19.82 -1.54 24.82
N LEU A 528 18.56 -1.16 25.10
CA LEU A 528 17.53 -0.96 24.07
C LEU A 528 17.90 0.14 23.08
N ILE A 529 18.36 1.31 23.55
CA ILE A 529 18.77 2.43 22.68
C ILE A 529 19.93 2.04 21.76
N HIS A 530 20.86 1.22 22.26
CA HIS A 530 22.00 0.73 21.48
C HIS A 530 21.65 -0.45 20.57
N GLU A 531 20.36 -0.81 20.47
CA GLU A 531 19.86 -1.91 19.66
C GLU A 531 20.54 -3.25 20.00
N ASN A 532 20.95 -3.44 21.26
CA ASN A 532 21.59 -4.67 21.74
C ASN A 532 20.57 -5.79 22.00
N TYR A 533 19.54 -5.90 21.15
CA TYR A 533 18.51 -6.92 21.17
C TYR A 533 18.50 -7.72 19.88
N GLN A 534 17.90 -8.91 19.90
CA GLN A 534 17.60 -9.66 18.69
C GLN A 534 16.37 -9.08 17.99
N GLY A 535 16.44 -8.94 16.65
CA GLY A 535 15.35 -8.42 15.83
C GLY A 535 15.54 -6.96 15.41
N ILE A 536 14.75 -6.54 14.41
CA ILE A 536 14.79 -5.19 13.83
C ILE A 536 13.37 -4.70 13.56
N ARG A 537 13.21 -3.37 13.46
CA ARG A 537 11.94 -2.69 13.15
C ARG A 537 12.08 -1.73 11.95
N PRO A 538 12.41 -2.23 10.74
CA PRO A 538 12.62 -1.38 9.57
C PRO A 538 11.35 -0.60 9.24
N ALA A 539 11.49 0.70 8.97
CA ALA A 539 10.37 1.57 8.61
C ALA A 539 10.45 1.98 7.13
N PRO A 540 9.37 1.85 6.34
CA PRO A 540 9.34 2.37 4.98
C PRO A 540 9.73 3.86 4.91
N GLY A 541 10.62 4.19 3.97
CA GLY A 541 11.31 5.47 3.83
C GLY A 541 12.74 5.50 4.37
N TYR A 542 13.13 4.53 5.22
CA TYR A 542 14.53 4.40 5.67
C TYR A 542 15.37 3.67 4.61
N PRO A 543 16.71 3.81 4.63
CA PRO A 543 17.57 3.21 3.61
C PRO A 543 17.44 1.69 3.42
N ALA A 544 16.99 0.96 4.44
CA ALA A 544 16.75 -0.49 4.36
C ALA A 544 15.44 -0.85 3.64
N GLN A 545 14.46 0.06 3.62
CA GLN A 545 13.18 -0.04 2.92
C GLN A 545 12.80 1.34 2.39
N PRO A 546 13.48 1.84 1.34
CA PRO A 546 13.37 3.24 0.95
C PRO A 546 12.07 3.57 0.21
N ASP A 547 11.33 2.56 -0.23
CA ASP A 547 10.05 2.75 -0.90
C ASP A 547 8.99 3.17 0.12
N HIS A 548 8.46 4.39 -0.06
CA HIS A 548 7.41 4.93 0.79
C HIS A 548 6.03 4.35 0.48
N THR A 549 5.82 3.77 -0.70
CA THR A 549 4.50 3.25 -1.13
C THR A 549 4.05 2.03 -0.34
N GLU A 550 4.99 1.36 0.34
CA GLU A 550 4.73 0.28 1.29
C GLU A 550 3.99 0.75 2.56
N LYS A 551 3.81 2.06 2.74
CA LYS A 551 2.81 2.67 3.62
C LYS A 551 1.66 3.18 2.75
N PRO A 552 0.62 2.38 2.46
CA PRO A 552 -0.56 2.90 1.78
C PRO A 552 -1.22 3.95 2.68
N LEU A 553 -1.40 5.17 2.14
CA LEU A 553 -2.02 6.32 2.82
C LEU A 553 -3.53 6.22 2.85
#